data_AF-A0A1B6H085-F1
#
_entry.id   AF-A0A1B6H085-F1
#
_cell.length_a   1.000
_cell.length_b   1.000
_cell.length_c   1.000
_cell.angle_alpha   90.00
_cell.angle_beta   90.00
_cell.angle_gamma   90.00
#
_symmetry.space_group_name_H-M   'P 1'
#
loop_
_entity.id
_entity.type
_entity.pdbx_description
1 polymer ?
#
loop_
_entity_poly.entity_id
_entity_poly.type
_entity_poly.pdbx_seq_one_letter_code
_entity_poly.pdbx_strand_id
1 'polypeptide(L)'
;RLQRTNPKRRTFESVLFKLFNMQGLSLKSLKHHIALMPLFACVALGAVGSIVYLARLGIKNPEVSWARKSKPEPWEDYRNKQYKFYSPNIDYSKLESPAPKY
;
A
#
# COMPACT_ATOMS: atom_id res chain seq x y z
N ARG A 1 33.80 0.74 30.40
CA ARG A 1 32.86 1.29 29.38
C ARG A 1 32.11 0.13 28.74
N LEU A 2 31.14 -0.44 29.46
CA LEU A 2 30.39 -1.62 29.00
C LEU A 2 29.27 -1.17 28.07
N GLN A 3 29.33 -1.54 26.79
CA GLN A 3 28.21 -1.44 25.87
C GLN A 3 27.08 -2.34 26.40
N ARG A 4 26.09 -1.78 27.11
CA ARG A 4 24.84 -2.48 27.47
C ARG A 4 24.06 -2.74 26.17
N THR A 5 24.43 -3.77 25.41
CA THR A 5 23.66 -4.17 24.24
C THR A 5 22.36 -4.80 24.71
N ASN A 6 21.24 -4.21 24.32
CA ASN A 6 19.90 -4.66 24.69
C ASN A 6 19.65 -6.10 24.15
N PRO A 7 19.37 -7.10 25.00
CA PRO A 7 19.25 -8.51 24.58
C PRO A 7 18.16 -8.74 23.54
N LYS A 8 17.10 -7.91 23.54
CA LYS A 8 15.99 -7.99 22.58
C LYS A 8 16.37 -7.54 21.16
N ARG A 9 17.41 -6.70 21.00
CA ARG A 9 17.96 -6.34 19.67
C ARG A 9 18.76 -7.48 19.07
N ARG A 10 19.53 -8.24 19.86
CA ARG A 10 20.30 -9.39 19.35
C ARG A 10 19.41 -10.50 18.80
N THR A 11 18.25 -10.74 19.40
CA THR A 11 17.33 -11.80 18.93
C THR A 11 16.64 -11.41 17.64
N PHE A 12 16.26 -10.14 17.47
CA PHE A 12 15.68 -9.68 16.20
C PHE A 12 16.71 -9.71 15.06
N GLU A 13 17.90 -9.16 15.29
CA GLU A 13 19.00 -9.17 14.31
C GLU A 13 19.44 -10.60 13.98
N SER A 14 19.48 -11.52 14.95
CA SER A 14 19.84 -12.92 14.69
C SER A 14 18.76 -13.69 13.93
N VAL A 15 17.48 -13.41 14.18
CA VAL A 15 16.36 -13.96 13.41
C VAL A 15 16.39 -13.41 11.98
N LEU A 16 16.59 -12.10 11.82
CA LEU A 16 16.68 -11.46 10.51
C LEU A 16 17.84 -12.03 9.68
N PHE A 17 19.02 -12.17 10.31
CA PHE A 17 20.20 -12.77 9.68
C PHE A 17 19.98 -14.25 9.34
N LYS A 18 19.33 -15.01 10.23
CA LYS A 18 18.99 -16.42 9.98
C LYS A 18 18.02 -16.57 8.81
N LEU A 19 16.98 -15.72 8.74
CA LEU A 19 16.02 -15.68 7.63
C LEU A 19 16.71 -15.33 6.30
N PHE A 20 17.61 -14.35 6.31
CA PHE A 20 18.32 -13.92 5.10
C PHE A 20 19.32 -14.97 4.57
N ASN A 21 19.84 -15.83 5.46
CA ASN A 21 20.80 -16.87 5.12
C ASN A 21 20.16 -18.26 4.89
N MET A 22 18.83 -18.34 4.75
CA MET A 22 18.13 -19.59 4.42
C MET A 22 18.29 -19.96 2.93
N GLN A 23 18.56 -21.24 2.66
CA GLN A 23 18.56 -21.79 1.30
C GLN A 23 17.15 -21.67 0.71
N GLY A 24 16.93 -20.67 -0.16
CA GLY A 24 15.62 -20.36 -0.75
C GLY A 24 15.30 -18.86 -0.82
N LEU A 25 15.88 -18.04 0.08
CA LEU A 25 15.72 -16.57 0.09
C LEU A 25 16.97 -15.81 -0.38
N SER A 26 18.09 -16.52 -0.58
CA SER A 26 19.30 -15.94 -1.17
C SER A 26 19.14 -15.73 -2.68
N LEU A 27 19.57 -14.55 -3.17
CA LEU A 27 19.60 -14.21 -4.60
C LEU A 27 20.36 -15.23 -5.47
N LYS A 28 21.30 -15.97 -4.87
CA LYS A 28 22.04 -17.05 -5.55
C LYS A 28 21.18 -18.30 -5.78
N SER A 29 20.29 -18.64 -4.82
CA SER A 29 19.38 -19.79 -4.93
C SER A 29 18.26 -19.53 -5.95
N LEU A 30 17.76 -18.28 -6.00
CA LEU A 30 16.69 -17.87 -6.92
C LEU A 30 17.10 -17.96 -8.40
N LYS A 31 18.37 -17.71 -8.72
CA LYS A 31 18.92 -17.84 -10.08
C LYS A 31 19.15 -19.28 -10.52
N HIS A 32 19.40 -20.19 -9.57
CA HIS A 32 19.64 -21.60 -9.86
C HIS A 32 18.33 -22.37 -10.12
N HIS A 33 17.23 -21.97 -9.48
CA HIS A 33 15.91 -22.59 -9.65
C HIS A 33 14.95 -21.66 -10.41
N ILE A 34 15.01 -21.69 -11.74
CA ILE A 34 14.19 -20.83 -12.62
C ILE A 34 12.68 -21.04 -12.45
N ALA A 35 12.27 -22.24 -12.00
CA ALA A 35 10.88 -22.58 -11.71
C ALA A 35 10.29 -21.80 -10.53
N LEU A 36 11.14 -21.19 -9.68
CA LEU A 36 10.70 -20.47 -8.48
C LEU A 36 10.37 -18.99 -8.77
N MET A 37 10.91 -18.42 -9.84
CA MET A 37 10.62 -17.03 -10.26
C MET A 37 9.13 -16.73 -10.51
N PRO A 38 8.34 -17.54 -11.23
CA PRO A 38 6.93 -17.24 -11.46
C PRO A 38 6.11 -17.23 -10.17
N LEU A 39 6.45 -18.09 -9.20
CA LEU A 39 5.82 -18.10 -7.89
C LEU A 39 6.09 -16.78 -7.14
N PHE A 40 7.35 -16.35 -7.08
CA PHE A 40 7.71 -15.08 -6.46
C PHE A 40 7.11 -13.87 -7.17
N ALA A 41 6.98 -13.92 -8.49
CA ALA A 41 6.34 -12.86 -9.27
C ALA A 41 4.87 -12.69 -8.86
N CYS A 42 4.10 -13.78 -8.73
CA CYS A 42 2.71 -13.73 -8.27
C CYS A 42 2.58 -13.21 -6.83
N VAL A 43 3.46 -13.65 -5.93
CA VAL A 43 3.46 -13.17 -4.53
C VAL A 43 3.83 -11.69 -4.45
N ALA A 44 4.86 -11.26 -5.19
CA ALA A 44 5.26 -9.85 -5.24
C ALA A 44 4.16 -8.99 -5.86
N LEU A 45 3.50 -9.46 -6.93
CA LEU A 45 2.38 -8.77 -7.56
C LEU A 45 1.21 -8.64 -6.57
N GLY A 46 0.88 -9.70 -5.82
CA GLY A 46 -0.14 -9.67 -4.78
C GLY A 46 0.20 -8.68 -3.65
N ALA A 47 1.44 -8.71 -3.15
CA ALA A 47 1.92 -7.79 -2.13
C ALA A 47 1.85 -6.32 -2.59
N VAL A 48 2.37 -6.02 -3.78
CA VAL A 48 2.31 -4.68 -4.38
C VAL A 48 0.86 -4.26 -4.60
N GLY A 49 0.02 -5.14 -5.15
CA GLY A 49 -1.40 -4.89 -5.39
C GLY A 49 -2.15 -4.53 -4.10
N SER A 50 -1.88 -5.24 -3.00
CA SER A 50 -2.48 -4.94 -1.69
C SER A 50 -2.10 -3.55 -1.17
N ILE A 51 -0.81 -3.19 -1.26
CA ILE A 51 -0.31 -1.89 -0.81
C ILE A 51 -0.91 -0.76 -1.67
N VAL A 52 -0.95 -0.96 -2.99
CA VAL A 52 -1.55 0.00 -3.93
C VAL A 52 -3.04 0.18 -3.63
N TYR A 53 -3.78 -0.90 -3.35
CA TYR A 53 -5.20 -0.81 -3.03
C TYR A 53 -5.44 -0.08 -1.70
N LEU A 54 -4.64 -0.37 -0.67
CA LEU A 54 -4.70 0.33 0.62
C LEU A 54 -4.37 1.82 0.47
N ALA A 55 -3.32 2.17 -0.27
CA ALA A 55 -2.96 3.55 -0.53
C ALA A 55 -4.07 4.28 -1.30
N ARG A 56 -4.66 3.63 -2.31
CA ARG A 56 -5.81 4.15 -3.06
C ARG A 56 -7.02 4.39 -2.15
N LEU A 57 -7.32 3.46 -1.24
CA LEU A 57 -8.41 3.60 -0.28
C LEU A 57 -8.14 4.75 0.69
N GLY A 58 -6.93 4.87 1.21
CA GLY A 58 -6.57 5.94 2.14
C GLY A 58 -6.65 7.35 1.54
N ILE A 59 -6.35 7.51 0.25
CA ILE A 59 -6.25 8.85 -0.36
C ILE A 59 -7.54 9.27 -1.09
N LYS A 60 -8.28 8.32 -1.68
CA LYS A 60 -9.43 8.64 -2.54
C LYS A 60 -10.79 8.44 -1.86
N ASN A 61 -10.84 7.90 -0.64
CA ASN A 61 -12.08 7.62 0.07
C ASN A 61 -12.57 8.86 0.85
N PRO A 62 -13.84 9.28 0.70
CA PRO A 62 -14.40 10.41 1.46
C PRO A 62 -14.37 10.21 2.98
N GLU A 63 -14.36 8.97 3.46
CA GLU A 63 -14.28 8.65 4.89
C GLU A 63 -12.92 8.95 5.53
N VAL A 64 -11.87 9.14 4.71
CA VAL A 64 -10.50 9.37 5.19
C VAL A 64 -10.08 10.79 4.83
N SER A 65 -10.08 11.68 5.84
CA SER A 65 -9.67 13.08 5.68
C SER A 65 -8.30 13.34 6.31
N TRP A 66 -7.29 13.55 5.46
CA TRP A 66 -5.94 13.95 5.87
C TRP A 66 -5.83 15.44 6.22
N ALA A 67 -6.74 16.28 5.69
CA ALA A 67 -6.65 17.73 5.76
C ALA A 67 -7.82 18.36 6.53
N ARG A 68 -8.15 17.80 7.69
CA ARG A 68 -9.29 18.20 8.55
C ARG A 68 -9.41 19.69 8.87
N LYS A 69 -8.29 20.42 8.95
CA LYS A 69 -8.26 21.86 9.30
C LYS A 69 -8.09 22.80 8.11
N SER A 70 -7.50 22.32 7.02
CA SER A 70 -7.18 23.17 5.86
C SER A 70 -8.34 23.29 4.88
N LYS A 71 -9.29 22.35 4.92
CA LYS A 71 -10.45 22.31 4.03
C LYS A 71 -11.71 22.19 4.88
N PRO A 72 -12.36 23.32 5.23
CA PRO A 72 -13.57 23.30 6.04
C PRO A 72 -14.73 22.58 5.34
N GLU A 73 -14.70 22.50 4.01
CA GLU A 73 -15.76 21.93 3.17
C GLU A 73 -15.24 20.77 2.31
N PRO A 74 -14.96 19.60 2.92
CA PRO A 74 -14.38 18.46 2.20
C PRO A 74 -15.32 17.89 1.12
N TRP A 75 -16.63 18.11 1.21
CA TRP A 75 -17.62 17.60 0.25
C TRP A 75 -17.49 18.21 -1.16
N GLU A 76 -17.03 19.46 -1.27
CA GLU A 76 -16.83 20.11 -2.59
C GLU A 76 -15.72 19.43 -3.39
N ASP A 77 -14.64 18.95 -2.75
CA ASP A 77 -13.57 18.19 -3.42
C ASP A 77 -14.07 16.85 -4.01
N TYR A 78 -15.16 16.31 -3.50
CA TYR A 78 -15.73 15.02 -3.91
C TYR A 78 -16.93 15.16 -4.86
N ARG A 79 -17.36 16.39 -5.18
CA ARG A 79 -18.56 16.69 -5.97
C ARG A 79 -18.62 15.93 -7.30
N ASN A 80 -17.54 16.03 -8.09
CA ASN A 80 -17.42 15.45 -9.43
C ASN A 80 -16.42 14.29 -9.45
N LYS A 81 -16.03 13.78 -8.27
CA LYS A 81 -14.95 12.81 -8.15
C LYS A 81 -15.50 11.40 -8.20
N GLN A 82 -14.93 10.59 -9.09
CA GLN A 82 -15.30 9.20 -9.20
C GLN A 82 -14.74 8.41 -8.00
N TYR A 83 -15.65 7.99 -7.10
CA TYR A 83 -15.30 7.10 -5.97
C TYR A 83 -15.10 5.64 -6.42
N LYS A 84 -15.91 5.15 -7.37
CA LYS A 84 -15.82 3.77 -7.87
C LYS A 84 -14.54 3.59 -8.70
N PHE A 85 -13.83 2.48 -8.51
CA PHE A 85 -12.58 2.24 -9.25
C PHE A 85 -12.80 2.20 -10.78
N TYR A 86 -13.94 1.67 -11.21
CA TYR A 86 -14.33 1.57 -12.60
C TYR A 86 -15.83 1.83 -12.75
N SER A 87 -16.19 2.57 -13.79
CA SER A 87 -17.58 2.88 -14.15
C SER A 87 -17.61 3.20 -15.64
N PRO A 88 -17.98 2.22 -16.49
CA PRO A 88 -17.91 2.39 -17.94
C PRO A 88 -18.98 3.32 -18.51
N ASN A 89 -20.11 3.45 -17.81
CA ASN A 89 -21.31 4.08 -18.37
C ASN A 89 -21.56 5.51 -17.88
N ILE A 90 -20.85 5.97 -16.84
CA ILE A 90 -21.11 7.24 -16.18
C ILE A 90 -19.86 8.12 -16.24
N ASP A 91 -20.02 9.28 -16.87
CA ASP A 91 -19.00 10.33 -16.88
C ASP A 91 -19.21 11.25 -15.66
N TYR A 92 -18.42 11.03 -14.61
CA TYR A 92 -18.52 11.80 -13.36
C TYR A 92 -18.14 13.28 -13.52
N SER A 93 -17.43 13.64 -14.59
CA SER A 93 -17.08 15.04 -14.86
C SER A 93 -18.29 15.90 -15.26
N LYS A 94 -19.34 15.25 -15.80
CA LYS A 94 -20.58 15.88 -16.24
C LYS A 94 -21.74 15.68 -15.25
N LEU A 95 -21.52 14.92 -14.19
CA LEU A 95 -22.53 14.61 -13.20
C LEU A 95 -22.63 15.77 -12.21
N GLU A 96 -23.63 16.63 -12.36
CA GLU A 96 -23.90 17.67 -11.37
C GLU A 96 -24.65 17.09 -10.16
N SER A 97 -24.18 17.41 -8.96
CA SER A 97 -24.91 17.08 -7.74
C SER A 97 -26.00 18.13 -7.50
N PRO A 98 -27.15 17.75 -6.91
CA PRO A 98 -28.26 18.67 -6.67
C PRO A 98 -28.03 19.67 -5.53
N ALA A 99 -26.95 19.53 -4.76
CA ALA A 99 -26.62 20.45 -3.68
C ALA A 99 -26.24 21.87 -4.19
N PRO A 100 -26.42 22.92 -3.39
CA PRO A 100 -25.84 24.23 -3.69
C PRO A 100 -24.30 24.16 -3.77
N LYS A 101 -23.68 25.06 -4.56
CA LYS A 101 -22.23 25.25 -4.63
C LYS A 101 -21.86 26.35 -3.61
N TYR A 102 -20.79 26.16 -2.85
CA TYR A 102 -20.33 27.06 -1.79
C TYR A 102 -18.95 27.65 -2.11
#